data_AF-A0A524DQT0-F1
#
_entry.id   AF-A0A524DQT0-F1
#
_cell.length_a   1.000
_cell.length_b   1.000
_cell.length_c   1.000
_cell.angle_alpha   90.00
_cell.angle_beta   90.00
_cell.angle_gamma   90.00
#
_symmetry.space_group_name_H-M   'P 1'
#
loop_
_entity.id
_entity.type
_entity.pdbx_description
1 polymer ?
#
loop_
_entity_poly.entity_id
_entity_poly.type
_entity_poly.pdbx_seq_one_letter_code
_entity_poly.pdbx_strand_id
1 'polypeptide(L)'
;MTNFKPSHDTFEIFSYKTLKDLEDRLMDLNLKIPINSEVKILQESVKLENKTIPNRLSIQPMEGFDANLDGTPSKLTYRRYTRYARGGVGLIWFESTAINDECRSNPNQLILSNLTSNNFKKLVSSTRKICNKTLKDLGFKDECVLILQLNHSGRYCVLNGKKHPIRAYHNAELDNERGVSEKDGIVISDDNLEKLENIWVEKAVLAKEVGFDGVDIKSCHGYLISELLSSRVRENSKYGGESLENRARFFLNILRKTMKRIKNNKDFLLTSRIGVYDGIPYPNGFGVKEIEKEPFPASIDLSEPIELIKELYNIGIRLINISAGNPHFKAHMTRPYDTPLKGGAIPNEHPLYSVERLIKMASLVKNQIPKDMIIIGSGLSYLRQFAGYIAAGMIHQKKADICGFGRMAFANPNFPKQIFQKGIIDKREVCITCSGCSRLMRERKNTGCVIRNPEYQKK
;
A
#
# COMPACT_ATOMS: atom_id res chain seq x y z
N MET A 1 -8.29 -11.32 -22.70
CA MET A 1 -8.79 -9.93 -22.55
C MET A 1 -9.99 -9.94 -21.59
N THR A 2 -9.81 -9.47 -20.36
CA THR A 2 -10.90 -9.36 -19.36
C THR A 2 -11.60 -8.01 -19.53
N ASN A 3 -12.89 -8.03 -19.90
CA ASN A 3 -13.71 -6.82 -19.99
C ASN A 3 -14.01 -6.26 -18.59
N PHE A 4 -13.25 -5.26 -18.15
CA PHE A 4 -13.65 -4.36 -17.07
C PHE A 4 -14.66 -3.37 -17.67
N LYS A 5 -15.97 -3.67 -17.60
CA LYS A 5 -16.98 -2.70 -18.04
C LYS A 5 -17.15 -1.60 -16.98
N PRO A 6 -17.14 -0.31 -17.35
CA PRO A 6 -17.62 0.75 -16.46
C PRO A 6 -19.11 0.53 -16.17
N SER A 7 -19.51 0.63 -14.90
CA SER A 7 -20.90 0.51 -14.46
C SER A 7 -21.62 1.86 -14.58
N HIS A 8 -22.88 1.88 -14.99
CA HIS A 8 -23.76 3.06 -14.93
C HIS A 8 -24.53 3.17 -13.60
N ASP A 9 -24.19 2.36 -12.59
CA ASP A 9 -24.85 2.37 -11.29
C ASP A 9 -24.38 3.51 -10.39
N THR A 10 -25.33 4.09 -9.67
CA THR A 10 -25.10 5.22 -8.76
C THR A 10 -24.28 4.82 -7.53
N PHE A 11 -23.49 5.76 -7.04
CA PHE A 11 -22.77 5.63 -5.78
C PHE A 11 -23.72 5.37 -4.60
N GLU A 12 -23.42 4.34 -3.81
CA GLU A 12 -24.16 3.99 -2.59
C GLU A 12 -23.23 3.85 -1.39
N ILE A 13 -23.71 4.33 -0.24
CA ILE A 13 -23.03 4.11 1.04
C ILE A 13 -23.33 2.70 1.55
N PHE A 14 -22.40 2.13 2.31
CA PHE A 14 -22.55 0.81 2.89
C PHE A 14 -23.75 0.77 3.86
N SER A 15 -24.71 -0.09 3.57
CA SER A 15 -25.98 -0.25 4.30
C SER A 15 -26.30 -1.69 4.74
N TYR A 16 -25.45 -2.67 4.42
CA TYR A 16 -25.69 -4.10 4.68
C TYR A 16 -25.64 -4.45 6.18
N LYS A 17 -26.73 -5.03 6.70
CA LYS A 17 -26.85 -5.44 8.11
C LYS A 17 -26.42 -6.88 8.32
N THR A 18 -26.75 -7.76 7.36
CA THR A 18 -26.40 -9.19 7.36
C THR A 18 -25.45 -9.53 6.21
N LEU A 19 -24.82 -10.71 6.27
CA LEU A 19 -24.00 -11.21 5.16
C LEU A 19 -24.87 -11.45 3.92
N LYS A 20 -26.11 -11.92 4.11
CA LYS A 20 -27.08 -12.15 3.05
C LYS A 20 -27.42 -10.88 2.29
N ASP A 21 -27.61 -9.75 2.99
CA ASP A 21 -27.85 -8.44 2.36
C ASP A 21 -26.70 -8.07 1.39
N LEU A 22 -25.45 -8.37 1.77
CA LEU A 22 -24.29 -8.13 0.93
C LEU A 22 -24.25 -9.10 -0.25
N GLU A 23 -24.51 -10.39 -0.02
CA GLU A 23 -24.56 -11.41 -1.08
C GLU A 23 -25.61 -11.08 -2.14
N ASP A 24 -26.81 -10.70 -1.72
CA ASP A 24 -27.90 -10.32 -2.62
C ASP A 24 -27.50 -9.10 -3.45
N ARG A 25 -26.90 -8.08 -2.82
CA ARG A 25 -26.44 -6.90 -3.56
C ARG A 25 -25.30 -7.23 -4.54
N LEU A 26 -24.42 -8.16 -4.20
CA LEU A 26 -23.38 -8.63 -5.13
C LEU A 26 -23.99 -9.35 -6.34
N MET A 27 -25.05 -10.14 -6.14
CA MET A 27 -25.78 -10.78 -7.23
C MET A 27 -26.46 -9.75 -8.13
N ASP A 28 -27.15 -8.77 -7.55
CA ASP A 28 -27.82 -7.68 -8.30
C ASP A 28 -26.83 -6.91 -9.20
N LEU A 29 -25.63 -6.62 -8.67
CA LEU A 29 -24.58 -5.89 -9.39
C LEU A 29 -23.74 -6.80 -10.31
N ASN A 30 -24.04 -8.11 -10.36
CA ASN A 30 -23.27 -9.13 -11.08
C ASN A 30 -21.77 -9.13 -10.72
N LEU A 31 -21.47 -9.03 -9.42
CA LEU A 31 -20.12 -8.98 -8.87
C LEU A 31 -19.69 -10.33 -8.30
N LYS A 32 -18.44 -10.71 -8.55
CA LYS A 32 -17.82 -11.97 -8.13
C LYS A 32 -16.81 -11.77 -7.00
N ILE A 33 -17.19 -10.96 -6.01
CA ILE A 33 -16.42 -10.82 -4.77
C ILE A 33 -16.51 -12.14 -4.01
N PRO A 34 -15.37 -12.80 -3.69
CA PRO A 34 -15.41 -14.11 -3.05
C PRO A 34 -15.85 -13.96 -1.60
N ILE A 35 -16.75 -14.83 -1.13
CA ILE A 35 -17.19 -14.90 0.26
C ILE A 35 -16.98 -16.35 0.74
N ASN A 36 -16.42 -16.51 1.94
CA ASN A 36 -16.36 -17.79 2.61
C ASN A 36 -16.47 -17.57 4.14
N SER A 37 -17.38 -18.29 4.80
CA SER A 37 -17.59 -18.20 6.25
C SER A 37 -16.55 -18.99 7.07
N GLU A 38 -15.79 -19.90 6.45
CA GLU A 38 -14.71 -20.68 7.06
C GLU A 38 -13.44 -19.84 7.24
N VAL A 39 -13.46 -18.90 8.19
CA VAL A 39 -12.33 -17.98 8.41
C VAL A 39 -11.10 -18.64 9.06
N LYS A 40 -11.16 -19.93 9.42
CA LYS A 40 -10.02 -20.68 10.00
C LYS A 40 -8.81 -20.72 9.06
N ILE A 41 -9.03 -20.72 7.74
CA ILE A 41 -7.94 -20.64 6.76
C ILE A 41 -7.05 -19.40 6.97
N LEU A 42 -7.60 -18.33 7.56
CA LEU A 42 -6.84 -17.11 7.84
C LEU A 42 -5.82 -17.29 8.96
N GLN A 43 -5.94 -18.33 9.78
CA GLN A 43 -4.96 -18.70 10.82
C GLN A 43 -3.82 -19.56 10.26
N GLU A 44 -3.89 -20.01 9.01
CA GLU A 44 -2.82 -20.81 8.43
C GLU A 44 -1.60 -19.95 8.15
N SER A 45 -0.42 -20.51 8.41
CA SER A 45 0.84 -19.85 8.12
C SER A 45 1.17 -19.87 6.62
N VAL A 46 2.06 -18.97 6.21
CA VAL A 46 2.59 -18.88 4.85
C VAL A 46 4.10 -19.01 4.90
N LYS A 47 4.66 -20.01 4.23
CA LYS A 47 6.11 -20.09 4.06
C LYS A 47 6.57 -19.02 3.06
N LEU A 48 7.55 -18.23 3.47
CA LEU A 48 8.19 -17.20 2.65
C LEU A 48 9.70 -17.37 2.79
N GLU A 49 10.31 -17.99 1.78
CA GLU A 49 11.73 -18.33 1.80
C GLU A 49 12.11 -19.16 3.04
N ASN A 50 12.96 -18.63 3.91
CA ASN A 50 13.37 -19.21 5.20
C ASN A 50 12.54 -18.71 6.40
N LYS A 51 11.55 -17.84 6.17
CA LYS A 51 10.62 -17.37 7.18
C LYS A 51 9.25 -18.01 7.01
N THR A 52 8.47 -17.92 8.07
CA THR A 52 7.06 -18.30 8.08
C THR A 52 6.25 -17.12 8.60
N ILE A 53 5.30 -16.64 7.81
CA ILE A 53 4.33 -15.64 8.25
C ILE A 53 3.24 -16.41 9.03
N PRO A 54 2.98 -16.08 10.31
CA PRO A 54 2.16 -16.92 11.19
C PRO A 54 0.70 -17.10 10.77
N ASN A 55 0.15 -16.15 10.01
CA ASN A 55 -1.24 -16.16 9.56
C ASN A 55 -1.43 -15.34 8.27
N ARG A 56 -2.60 -15.46 7.63
CA ARG A 56 -2.91 -14.88 6.31
C ARG A 56 -3.33 -13.40 6.36
N LEU A 57 -3.09 -12.69 7.46
CA LEU A 57 -3.48 -11.29 7.65
C LEU A 57 -2.26 -10.39 7.73
N SER A 58 -2.35 -9.19 7.14
CA SER A 58 -1.33 -8.15 7.25
C SER A 58 -1.89 -6.77 7.53
N ILE A 59 -1.08 -5.91 8.15
CA ILE A 59 -1.33 -4.47 8.24
C ILE A 59 -0.67 -3.79 7.05
N GLN A 60 -1.43 -2.98 6.32
CA GLN A 60 -0.93 -2.20 5.19
C GLN A 60 -0.16 -0.97 5.69
N PRO A 61 0.82 -0.45 4.91
CA PRO A 61 1.58 0.72 5.30
C PRO A 61 0.67 1.96 5.26
N MET A 62 0.33 2.46 6.44
CA MET A 62 -0.58 3.58 6.66
C MET A 62 0.18 4.70 7.36
N GLU A 63 0.40 5.80 6.65
CA GLU A 63 1.14 6.96 7.17
C GLU A 63 0.40 7.62 8.32
N GLY A 64 1.16 7.89 9.39
CA GLY A 64 0.70 8.61 10.56
C GLY A 64 0.91 10.11 10.52
N PHE A 65 1.91 10.57 9.77
CA PHE A 65 2.42 11.94 9.86
C PHE A 65 2.55 12.42 11.30
N ASP A 66 3.11 11.57 12.15
CA ASP A 66 3.26 11.81 13.58
C ASP A 66 4.68 11.57 14.07
N ALA A 67 5.68 11.55 13.18
CA ALA A 67 7.08 11.58 13.57
C ALA A 67 7.42 12.93 14.22
N ASN A 68 8.50 12.95 15.00
CA ASN A 68 9.12 14.22 15.39
C ASN A 68 9.71 14.91 14.15
N LEU A 69 9.99 16.22 14.23
CA LEU A 69 10.47 17.00 13.09
C LEU A 69 11.84 16.54 12.56
N ASP A 70 12.64 15.89 13.41
CA ASP A 70 13.91 15.25 13.06
C ASP A 70 13.74 13.88 12.36
N GLY A 71 12.50 13.46 12.09
CA GLY A 71 12.15 12.20 11.45
C GLY A 71 12.16 10.99 12.38
N THR A 72 12.42 11.16 13.69
CA THR A 72 12.38 10.05 14.65
C THR A 72 10.94 9.63 15.00
N PRO A 73 10.70 8.34 15.33
CA PRO A 73 9.43 7.88 15.87
C PRO A 73 9.03 8.64 17.15
N SER A 74 7.83 9.22 17.15
CA SER A 74 7.28 9.90 18.33
C SER A 74 6.49 8.93 19.21
N LYS A 75 6.00 9.42 20.36
CA LYS A 75 5.07 8.67 21.24
C LYS A 75 3.86 8.12 20.48
N LEU A 76 3.32 8.86 19.50
CA LEU A 76 2.18 8.42 18.71
C LEU A 76 2.57 7.31 17.72
N THR A 77 3.78 7.38 17.14
CA THR A 77 4.33 6.30 16.31
C THR A 77 4.48 5.01 17.13
N TYR A 78 5.10 5.06 18.31
CA TYR A 78 5.21 3.90 19.22
C TYR A 78 3.83 3.36 19.61
N ARG A 79 2.87 4.24 19.92
CA ARG A 79 1.50 3.86 20.24
C ARG A 79 0.80 3.15 19.09
N ARG A 80 0.97 3.62 17.84
CA ARG A 80 0.38 3.00 16.65
C ARG A 80 0.89 1.56 16.47
N TYR A 81 2.20 1.36 16.43
CA TYR A 81 2.76 0.03 16.22
C TYR A 81 2.56 -0.90 17.41
N THR A 82 2.51 -0.38 18.65
CA THR A 82 2.09 -1.15 19.82
C THR A 82 0.66 -1.67 19.67
N ARG A 83 -0.27 -0.84 19.18
CA ARG A 83 -1.66 -1.24 18.92
C ARG A 83 -1.74 -2.31 17.84
N TYR A 84 -1.01 -2.15 16.74
CA TYR A 84 -0.94 -3.16 15.66
C TYR A 84 -0.37 -4.49 16.16
N ALA A 85 0.73 -4.46 16.92
CA ALA A 85 1.36 -5.64 17.49
C ALA A 85 0.41 -6.43 18.43
N ARG A 86 -0.42 -5.72 19.21
CA ARG A 86 -1.44 -6.34 20.07
C ARG A 86 -2.59 -6.99 19.30
N GLY A 87 -2.68 -6.77 17.98
CA GLY A 87 -3.75 -7.28 17.12
C GLY A 87 -3.63 -8.76 16.76
N GLY A 88 -2.43 -9.35 16.85
CA GLY A 88 -2.19 -10.76 16.48
C GLY A 88 -2.03 -11.01 14.97
N VAL A 89 -1.73 -9.98 14.20
CA VAL A 89 -1.45 -10.09 12.76
C VAL A 89 -0.11 -10.80 12.50
N GLY A 90 0.00 -11.55 11.41
CA GLY A 90 1.25 -12.25 11.05
C GLY A 90 2.31 -11.32 10.46
N LEU A 91 1.88 -10.26 9.76
CA LEU A 91 2.77 -9.30 9.11
C LEU A 91 2.36 -7.85 9.40
N ILE A 92 3.31 -7.02 9.83
CA ILE A 92 3.15 -5.57 9.96
C ILE A 92 4.02 -4.88 8.92
N TRP A 93 3.38 -4.22 7.95
CA TRP A 93 4.07 -3.38 6.98
C TRP A 93 4.08 -1.94 7.49
N PHE A 94 5.26 -1.46 7.87
CA PHE A 94 5.46 -0.12 8.40
C PHE A 94 5.26 0.92 7.32
N GLU A 95 4.78 2.09 7.74
CA GLU A 95 4.47 3.21 6.88
C GLU A 95 5.65 3.69 6.04
N SER A 96 5.32 4.45 5.00
CA SER A 96 6.25 5.14 4.13
C SER A 96 7.24 5.99 4.93
N THR A 97 8.49 5.55 4.95
CA THR A 97 9.61 6.18 5.62
C THR A 97 10.55 6.77 4.58
N ALA A 98 10.81 8.06 4.70
CA ALA A 98 11.62 8.79 3.74
C ALA A 98 13.09 8.35 3.82
N ILE A 99 13.74 8.23 2.66
CA ILE A 99 15.16 7.88 2.58
C ILE A 99 16.09 9.01 3.06
N ASN A 100 15.64 10.26 2.97
CA ASN A 100 16.29 11.43 3.50
C ASN A 100 15.25 12.54 3.78
N ASP A 101 15.70 13.68 4.28
CA ASP A 101 14.84 14.79 4.69
C ASP A 101 14.08 15.46 3.54
N GLU A 102 14.77 15.68 2.42
CA GLU A 102 14.25 16.33 1.21
C GLU A 102 13.19 15.48 0.48
N CYS A 103 13.20 14.17 0.74
CA CYS A 103 12.28 13.20 0.17
C CYS A 103 10.90 13.15 0.85
N ARG A 104 10.64 13.99 1.86
CA ARG A 104 9.42 13.90 2.67
C ARG A 104 8.19 14.49 2.00
N SER A 105 7.01 13.86 2.17
CA SER A 105 5.70 14.41 1.79
C SER A 105 5.10 15.31 2.87
N ASN A 106 5.62 15.23 4.09
CA ASN A 106 5.16 15.94 5.27
C ASN A 106 6.33 16.11 6.26
N PRO A 107 6.49 17.26 6.95
CA PRO A 107 7.51 17.44 7.97
C PRO A 107 7.50 16.38 9.09
N ASN A 108 6.34 15.80 9.40
CA ASN A 108 6.17 14.74 10.39
C ASN A 108 6.20 13.33 9.77
N GLN A 109 6.78 13.17 8.57
CA GLN A 109 7.09 11.85 8.02
C GLN A 109 8.37 11.29 8.67
N LEU A 110 8.37 9.99 8.94
CA LEU A 110 9.53 9.25 9.42
C LEU A 110 10.71 9.33 8.44
N ILE A 111 11.94 9.40 8.96
CA ILE A 111 13.18 9.33 8.17
C ILE A 111 14.06 8.23 8.75
N LEU A 112 14.53 7.30 7.90
CA LEU A 112 15.57 6.35 8.31
C LEU A 112 16.96 6.89 7.96
N SER A 113 17.78 7.13 8.98
CA SER A 113 19.17 7.57 8.83
C SER A 113 20.02 7.05 10.00
N ASN A 114 21.34 7.21 9.90
CA ASN A 114 22.24 6.84 11.00
C ASN A 114 21.86 7.56 12.30
N LEU A 115 21.40 8.82 12.21
CA LEU A 115 20.97 9.62 13.36
C LEU A 115 19.67 9.10 14.00
N THR A 116 18.74 8.55 13.20
CA THR A 116 17.45 8.05 13.70
C THR A 116 17.46 6.54 14.00
N SER A 117 18.52 5.83 13.60
CA SER A 117 18.64 4.36 13.66
C SER A 117 18.35 3.76 15.04
N ASN A 118 18.90 4.35 16.10
CA ASN A 118 18.69 3.90 17.48
C ASN A 118 17.22 3.99 17.92
N ASN A 119 16.48 4.99 17.44
CA ASN A 119 15.06 5.14 17.72
C ASN A 119 14.24 4.08 16.97
N PHE A 120 14.61 3.78 15.72
CA PHE A 120 13.99 2.68 14.98
C PHE A 120 14.28 1.32 15.63
N LYS A 121 15.50 1.08 16.09
CA LYS A 121 15.86 -0.17 16.79
C LYS A 121 14.98 -0.41 18.01
N LYS A 122 14.70 0.64 18.79
CA LYS A 122 13.76 0.59 19.93
C LYS A 122 12.31 0.34 19.48
N LEU A 123 11.86 1.02 18.42
CA LEU A 123 10.52 0.82 17.86
C LEU A 123 10.31 -0.62 17.36
N VAL A 124 11.25 -1.15 16.60
CA VAL A 124 11.21 -2.50 16.04
C VAL A 124 11.24 -3.55 17.14
N SER A 125 12.19 -3.43 18.09
CA SER A 125 12.33 -4.37 19.21
C SER A 125 11.06 -4.41 20.08
N SER A 126 10.51 -3.24 20.43
CA SER A 126 9.27 -3.17 21.22
C SER A 126 8.06 -3.74 20.46
N THR A 127 7.92 -3.42 19.17
CA THR A 127 6.84 -3.94 18.33
C THR A 127 6.92 -5.46 18.20
N ARG A 128 8.12 -6.00 17.91
CA ARG A 128 8.37 -7.45 17.78
C ARG A 128 8.03 -8.18 19.07
N LYS A 129 8.54 -7.71 20.22
CA LYS A 129 8.27 -8.31 21.54
C LYS A 129 6.77 -8.43 21.81
N ILE A 130 6.02 -7.35 21.55
CA ILE A 130 4.57 -7.32 21.80
C ILE A 130 3.81 -8.19 20.80
N CYS A 131 4.22 -8.18 19.53
CA CYS A 131 3.58 -8.97 18.48
C CYS A 131 3.79 -10.46 18.72
N ASN A 132 5.03 -10.89 18.99
CA ASN A 132 5.38 -12.29 19.26
C ASN A 132 4.69 -12.80 20.54
N LYS A 133 4.64 -12.00 21.61
CA LYS A 133 3.85 -12.36 22.79
C LYS A 133 2.38 -12.58 22.43
N THR A 134 1.79 -11.66 21.67
CA THR A 134 0.38 -11.74 21.29
C THR A 134 0.10 -12.97 20.42
N LEU A 135 0.96 -13.25 19.45
CA LEU A 135 0.87 -14.42 18.58
C LEU A 135 0.98 -15.72 19.39
N LYS A 136 1.93 -15.79 20.33
CA LYS A 136 2.06 -16.94 21.24
C LYS A 136 0.82 -17.15 22.10
N ASP A 137 0.27 -16.08 22.68
CA ASP A 137 -0.96 -16.13 23.48
C ASP A 137 -2.18 -16.59 22.64
N LEU A 138 -2.12 -16.46 21.31
CA LEU A 138 -3.13 -16.95 20.36
C LEU A 138 -2.82 -18.35 19.80
N GLY A 139 -1.73 -18.98 20.23
CA GLY A 139 -1.35 -20.34 19.82
C GLY A 139 -0.48 -20.43 18.56
N PHE A 140 -0.01 -19.31 18.00
CA PHE A 140 0.92 -19.34 16.88
C PHE A 140 2.35 -19.66 17.35
N LYS A 141 3.09 -20.39 16.52
CA LYS A 141 4.48 -20.81 16.80
C LYS A 141 5.52 -19.87 16.20
N ASP A 142 5.21 -19.29 15.05
CA ASP A 142 6.12 -18.41 14.31
C ASP A 142 6.04 -16.96 14.79
N GLU A 143 7.09 -16.20 14.49
CA GLU A 143 7.20 -14.80 14.86
C GLU A 143 6.55 -13.85 13.84
N CYS A 144 6.20 -12.67 14.32
CA CYS A 144 5.68 -11.57 13.51
C CYS A 144 6.72 -11.09 12.50
N VAL A 145 6.33 -10.91 11.23
CA VAL A 145 7.20 -10.35 10.19
C VAL A 145 7.01 -8.83 10.11
N LEU A 146 8.11 -8.07 10.25
CA LEU A 146 8.10 -6.61 10.21
C LEU A 146 8.83 -6.09 8.97
N ILE A 147 8.14 -5.37 8.09
CA ILE A 147 8.69 -4.83 6.83
C ILE A 147 8.65 -3.31 6.87
N LEU A 148 9.76 -2.64 6.55
CA LEU A 148 9.80 -1.18 6.41
C LEU A 148 9.61 -0.73 4.97
N GLN A 149 8.69 0.20 4.71
CA GLN A 149 8.52 0.82 3.40
C GLN A 149 9.43 2.04 3.23
N LEU A 150 10.44 1.95 2.36
CA LEU A 150 11.29 3.08 1.98
C LEU A 150 10.67 3.87 0.82
N ASN A 151 10.76 5.19 0.89
CA ASN A 151 10.10 6.07 -0.06
C ASN A 151 10.90 7.33 -0.39
N HIS A 152 10.73 7.78 -1.64
CA HIS A 152 10.98 9.15 -2.07
C HIS A 152 9.65 9.75 -2.51
N SER A 153 9.22 10.84 -1.87
CA SER A 153 7.86 11.33 -2.06
C SER A 153 7.59 11.88 -3.47
N GLY A 154 8.65 12.21 -4.21
CA GLY A 154 8.58 12.53 -5.63
C GLY A 154 7.78 13.81 -5.84
N ARG A 155 6.78 13.76 -6.73
CA ARG A 155 5.79 14.83 -6.86
C ARG A 155 5.12 15.20 -5.56
N TYR A 156 5.14 14.35 -4.52
CA TYR A 156 4.57 14.66 -3.23
C TYR A 156 5.47 15.42 -2.26
N CYS A 157 6.75 15.64 -2.60
CA CYS A 157 7.73 16.27 -1.73
C CYS A 157 7.33 17.66 -1.20
N VAL A 158 7.70 17.91 0.06
CA VAL A 158 7.49 19.16 0.80
C VAL A 158 8.82 19.55 1.42
N LEU A 159 9.29 20.76 1.14
CA LEU A 159 10.52 21.33 1.68
C LEU A 159 10.17 22.57 2.51
N ASN A 160 10.69 22.65 3.74
CA ASN A 160 10.41 23.76 4.66
C ASN A 160 8.91 24.08 4.82
N GLY A 161 8.07 23.03 4.86
CA GLY A 161 6.62 23.14 4.95
C GLY A 161 5.92 23.62 3.67
N LYS A 162 6.63 23.91 2.59
CA LYS A 162 6.07 24.33 1.31
C LYS A 162 6.10 23.18 0.31
N LYS A 163 5.12 23.13 -0.61
CA LYS A 163 5.11 22.13 -1.68
C LYS A 163 6.39 22.33 -2.51
N HIS A 164 7.22 21.30 -2.60
CA HIS A 164 8.43 21.31 -3.40
C HIS A 164 8.53 19.96 -4.13
N PRO A 165 7.65 19.73 -5.10
CA PRO A 165 7.58 18.46 -5.83
C PRO A 165 8.88 18.19 -6.61
N ILE A 166 9.45 16.99 -6.45
CA ILE A 166 10.61 16.51 -7.20
C ILE A 166 10.11 15.42 -8.13
N ARG A 167 9.84 15.75 -9.39
CA ARG A 167 9.07 14.90 -10.31
C ARG A 167 9.94 14.23 -11.35
N ALA A 168 9.55 13.06 -11.84
CA ALA A 168 10.11 12.49 -13.05
C ALA A 168 9.67 13.23 -14.32
N TYR A 169 8.45 13.76 -14.36
CA TYR A 169 7.93 14.54 -15.49
C TYR A 169 6.69 15.36 -15.06
N HIS A 170 6.25 16.30 -15.89
CA HIS A 170 5.00 17.04 -15.68
C HIS A 170 3.79 16.22 -16.09
N ASN A 171 2.85 16.06 -15.17
CA ASN A 171 1.58 15.36 -15.40
C ASN A 171 0.47 16.34 -15.02
N ALA A 172 -0.24 16.85 -16.03
CA ALA A 172 -1.19 17.94 -15.86
C ALA A 172 -2.31 17.57 -14.87
N GLU A 173 -2.87 16.35 -14.94
CA GLU A 173 -3.94 15.90 -14.05
C GLU A 173 -3.49 15.90 -12.58
N LEU A 174 -2.33 15.34 -12.31
CA LEU A 174 -1.80 15.21 -10.96
C LEU A 174 -1.25 16.53 -10.41
N ASP A 175 -0.68 17.39 -11.27
CA ASP A 175 -0.18 18.71 -10.88
C ASP A 175 -1.33 19.66 -10.57
N ASN A 176 -2.39 19.65 -11.38
CA ASN A 176 -3.62 20.42 -11.13
C ASN A 176 -4.31 19.97 -9.84
N GLU A 177 -4.51 18.65 -9.62
CA GLU A 177 -5.11 18.15 -8.38
C GLU A 177 -4.28 18.53 -7.15
N ARG A 178 -2.95 18.51 -7.28
CA ARG A 178 -2.06 18.93 -6.20
C ARG A 178 -2.01 20.46 -6.06
N GLY A 179 -2.50 21.24 -7.01
CA GLY A 179 -2.45 22.69 -7.02
C GLY A 179 -1.02 23.21 -7.03
N VAL A 180 -0.26 22.79 -8.03
CA VAL A 180 1.14 23.13 -8.30
C VAL A 180 1.33 23.29 -9.81
N SER A 181 2.31 24.10 -10.19
CA SER A 181 2.65 24.41 -11.58
C SER A 181 4.06 23.90 -11.92
N GLU A 182 4.50 24.15 -13.15
CA GLU A 182 5.88 23.87 -13.59
C GLU A 182 6.93 24.69 -12.84
N LYS A 183 6.54 25.85 -12.29
CA LYS A 183 7.42 26.72 -11.50
C LYS A 183 7.65 26.19 -10.09
N ASP A 184 6.83 25.23 -9.64
CA ASP A 184 6.92 24.64 -8.32
C ASP A 184 7.79 23.38 -8.35
N GLY A 185 8.87 23.39 -7.59
CA GLY A 185 9.77 22.25 -7.46
C GLY A 185 10.68 22.06 -8.67
N ILE A 186 11.06 20.81 -8.95
CA ILE A 186 11.98 20.46 -10.04
C ILE A 186 11.55 19.19 -10.77
N VAL A 187 11.98 19.05 -12.02
CA VAL A 187 12.05 17.76 -12.72
C VAL A 187 13.43 17.16 -12.45
N ILE A 188 13.48 15.95 -11.88
CA ILE A 188 14.73 15.29 -11.53
C ILE A 188 15.50 14.85 -12.79
N SER A 189 16.81 15.07 -12.82
CA SER A 189 17.68 14.64 -13.92
C SER A 189 18.07 13.17 -13.81
N ASP A 190 18.50 12.57 -14.93
CA ASP A 190 18.98 11.19 -14.96
C ASP A 190 20.19 10.97 -14.04
N ASP A 191 21.12 11.91 -13.98
CA ASP A 191 22.29 11.84 -13.09
C ASP A 191 21.89 11.86 -11.62
N ASN A 192 20.86 12.64 -11.26
CA ASN A 192 20.36 12.68 -9.89
C ASN A 192 19.58 11.41 -9.55
N LEU A 193 18.83 10.84 -10.49
CA LEU A 193 18.22 9.51 -10.33
C LEU A 193 19.30 8.46 -10.08
N GLU A 194 20.35 8.39 -10.90
CA GLU A 194 21.41 7.40 -10.72
C GLU A 194 22.10 7.48 -9.34
N LYS A 195 22.37 8.70 -8.85
CA LYS A 195 22.91 8.93 -7.50
C LYS A 195 21.96 8.45 -6.41
N LEU A 196 20.66 8.71 -6.58
CA LEU A 196 19.64 8.33 -5.61
C LEU A 196 19.57 6.81 -5.38
N GLU A 197 19.84 5.98 -6.40
CA GLU A 197 19.78 4.51 -6.27
C GLU A 197 20.60 3.98 -5.09
N ASN A 198 21.80 4.53 -4.88
CA ASN A 198 22.70 4.09 -3.82
C ASN A 198 22.16 4.45 -2.43
N ILE A 199 21.43 5.57 -2.30
CA ILE A 199 20.80 5.95 -1.03
C ILE A 199 19.77 4.90 -0.61
N TRP A 200 18.94 4.40 -1.54
CA TRP A 200 18.01 3.31 -1.22
C TRP A 200 18.71 2.05 -0.74
N VAL A 201 19.84 1.68 -1.37
CA VAL A 201 20.63 0.51 -0.98
C VAL A 201 21.17 0.67 0.44
N GLU A 202 21.71 1.85 0.77
CA GLU A 202 22.17 2.16 2.12
C GLU A 202 21.03 2.07 3.15
N LYS A 203 19.86 2.62 2.83
CA LYS A 203 18.70 2.56 3.73
C LYS A 203 18.13 1.16 3.89
N ALA A 204 18.19 0.33 2.85
CA ALA A 204 17.82 -1.08 2.93
C ALA A 204 18.74 -1.85 3.89
N VAL A 205 20.05 -1.62 3.82
CA VAL A 205 21.01 -2.20 4.77
C VAL A 205 20.73 -1.69 6.19
N LEU A 206 20.49 -0.39 6.36
CA LEU A 206 20.18 0.18 7.66
C LEU A 206 18.86 -0.36 8.25
N ALA A 207 17.84 -0.61 7.42
CA ALA A 207 16.58 -1.20 7.86
C ALA A 207 16.80 -2.60 8.48
N LYS A 208 17.71 -3.38 7.89
CA LYS A 208 18.15 -4.65 8.48
C LYS A 208 18.86 -4.45 9.81
N GLU A 209 19.80 -3.51 9.90
CA GLU A 209 20.59 -3.26 11.11
C GLU A 209 19.74 -2.81 12.30
N VAL A 210 18.65 -2.09 12.06
CA VAL A 210 17.68 -1.71 13.11
C VAL A 210 16.68 -2.82 13.45
N GLY A 211 16.73 -3.96 12.76
CA GLY A 211 16.06 -5.21 13.12
C GLY A 211 14.76 -5.53 12.37
N PHE A 212 14.47 -4.85 11.26
CA PHE A 212 13.36 -5.25 10.39
C PHE A 212 13.66 -6.60 9.73
N ASP A 213 12.62 -7.39 9.47
CA ASP A 213 12.73 -8.66 8.72
C ASP A 213 12.90 -8.43 7.22
N GLY A 214 12.50 -7.25 6.75
CA GLY A 214 12.60 -6.91 5.35
C GLY A 214 12.39 -5.44 5.06
N VAL A 215 12.62 -5.10 3.80
CA VAL A 215 12.43 -3.76 3.26
C VAL A 215 11.59 -3.80 1.99
N ASP A 216 10.70 -2.84 1.89
CA ASP A 216 9.87 -2.54 0.74
C ASP A 216 10.41 -1.31 0.02
N ILE A 217 10.66 -1.45 -1.28
CA ILE A 217 10.92 -0.33 -2.19
C ILE A 217 9.57 0.10 -2.80
N LYS A 218 8.99 1.18 -2.28
CA LYS A 218 7.62 1.63 -2.63
C LYS A 218 7.50 2.01 -4.11
N SER A 219 6.60 1.35 -4.83
CA SER A 219 6.36 1.58 -6.26
C SER A 219 4.85 1.71 -6.56
N CYS A 220 4.17 2.63 -5.88
CA CYS A 220 2.74 2.84 -6.08
C CYS A 220 2.34 4.31 -5.97
N HIS A 221 1.08 4.63 -6.31
CA HIS A 221 0.39 5.85 -5.91
C HIS A 221 0.98 7.17 -6.42
N GLY A 222 1.75 7.14 -7.51
CA GLY A 222 2.35 8.34 -8.11
C GLY A 222 3.53 8.91 -7.33
N TYR A 223 4.09 8.17 -6.37
CA TYR A 223 5.41 8.47 -5.79
C TYR A 223 6.51 8.26 -6.85
N LEU A 224 7.75 8.72 -6.59
CA LEU A 224 8.78 8.86 -7.64
C LEU A 224 8.95 7.61 -8.52
N ILE A 225 9.05 6.42 -7.93
CA ILE A 225 9.21 5.17 -8.69
C ILE A 225 7.96 4.87 -9.53
N SER A 226 6.77 5.02 -8.95
CA SER A 226 5.50 4.84 -9.66
C SER A 226 5.31 5.83 -10.80
N GLU A 227 5.83 7.05 -10.64
CA GLU A 227 5.81 8.09 -11.66
C GLU A 227 6.77 7.77 -12.82
N LEU A 228 7.96 7.24 -12.53
CA LEU A 228 8.88 6.76 -13.57
C LEU A 228 8.27 5.62 -14.40
N LEU A 229 7.47 4.75 -13.78
CA LEU A 229 6.78 3.68 -14.54
C LEU A 229 5.78 4.21 -15.58
N SER A 230 5.26 5.43 -15.40
CA SER A 230 4.34 6.08 -16.34
C SER A 230 4.95 7.23 -17.14
N SER A 231 6.28 7.41 -17.11
CA SER A 231 6.99 8.53 -17.74
C SER A 231 7.25 8.38 -19.25
N ARG A 232 6.23 7.98 -20.02
CA ARG A 232 6.36 7.82 -21.49
C ARG A 232 6.79 9.10 -22.21
N VAL A 233 6.28 10.25 -21.74
CA VAL A 233 6.61 11.58 -22.26
C VAL A 233 7.99 12.11 -21.84
N ARG A 234 8.75 11.36 -21.04
CA ARG A 234 10.12 11.73 -20.65
C ARG A 234 11.11 11.25 -21.71
N GLU A 235 11.14 11.98 -22.83
CA GLU A 235 12.02 11.71 -23.97
C GLU A 235 13.52 11.91 -23.64
N ASN A 236 14.40 11.32 -24.44
CA ASN A 236 15.86 11.42 -24.31
C ASN A 236 16.41 11.09 -22.91
N SER A 237 15.73 10.20 -22.19
CA SER A 237 16.10 9.77 -20.84
C SER A 237 16.36 8.27 -20.77
N LYS A 238 17.34 7.87 -19.95
CA LYS A 238 17.61 6.47 -19.58
C LYS A 238 16.50 5.86 -18.71
N TYR A 239 15.68 6.72 -18.09
CA TYR A 239 14.65 6.39 -17.10
C TYR A 239 13.24 6.81 -17.54
N GLY A 240 13.02 6.95 -18.86
CA GLY A 240 11.77 7.41 -19.45
C GLY A 240 11.58 6.93 -20.89
N GLY A 241 10.50 7.37 -21.52
CA GLY A 241 10.17 7.03 -22.90
C GLY A 241 9.23 5.83 -23.05
N GLU A 242 8.98 5.44 -24.30
CA GLU A 242 8.02 4.39 -24.66
C GLU A 242 8.41 2.99 -24.16
N SER A 243 9.70 2.71 -23.95
CA SER A 243 10.16 1.39 -23.48
C SER A 243 9.94 1.18 -21.98
N LEU A 244 9.24 0.10 -21.62
CA LEU A 244 9.09 -0.34 -20.24
C LEU A 244 10.46 -0.58 -19.57
N GLU A 245 11.44 -1.09 -20.32
CA GLU A 245 12.79 -1.31 -19.83
C GLU A 245 13.40 -0.03 -19.26
N ASN A 246 13.27 1.09 -19.99
CA ASN A 246 13.79 2.39 -19.53
C ASN A 246 13.01 2.90 -18.32
N ARG A 247 11.68 2.92 -18.40
CA ARG A 247 10.82 3.40 -17.30
C ARG A 247 10.99 2.61 -16.00
N ALA A 248 11.19 1.30 -16.10
CA ALA A 248 11.44 0.42 -14.96
C ALA A 248 12.91 0.39 -14.51
N ARG A 249 13.85 0.92 -15.32
CA ARG A 249 15.30 0.81 -15.08
C ARG A 249 15.73 1.22 -13.69
N PHE A 250 15.27 2.39 -13.24
CA PHE A 250 15.58 2.93 -11.92
C PHE A 250 15.14 1.99 -10.79
N PHE A 251 13.90 1.49 -10.87
CA PHE A 251 13.35 0.58 -9.89
C PHE A 251 14.12 -0.74 -9.83
N LEU A 252 14.36 -1.34 -11.00
CA LEU A 252 15.08 -2.60 -11.13
C LEU A 252 16.55 -2.47 -10.69
N ASN A 253 17.19 -1.34 -10.97
CA ASN A 253 18.55 -1.05 -10.50
C ASN A 253 18.63 -1.00 -8.98
N ILE A 254 17.71 -0.28 -8.30
CA ILE A 254 17.64 -0.25 -6.83
C ILE A 254 17.53 -1.67 -6.27
N LEU A 255 16.63 -2.46 -6.83
CA LEU A 255 16.38 -3.81 -6.36
C LEU A 255 17.58 -4.74 -6.61
N ARG A 256 18.17 -4.72 -7.81
CA ARG A 256 19.37 -5.52 -8.15
C ARG A 256 20.56 -5.14 -7.28
N LYS A 257 20.82 -3.84 -7.09
CA LYS A 257 21.90 -3.34 -6.22
C LYS A 257 21.65 -3.74 -4.76
N THR A 258 20.42 -3.62 -4.28
CA THR A 258 20.04 -4.02 -2.92
C THR A 258 20.22 -5.52 -2.73
N MET A 259 19.69 -6.34 -3.64
CA MET A 259 19.80 -7.80 -3.60
C MET A 259 21.28 -8.23 -3.57
N LYS A 260 22.12 -7.64 -4.43
CA LYS A 260 23.57 -7.87 -4.42
C LYS A 260 24.20 -7.52 -3.06
N ARG A 261 23.79 -6.42 -2.43
CA ARG A 261 24.31 -5.95 -1.15
C ARG A 261 23.89 -6.83 0.04
N ILE A 262 22.70 -7.43 -0.03
CA ILE A 262 22.16 -8.27 1.05
C ILE A 262 22.37 -9.77 0.85
N LYS A 263 22.89 -10.23 -0.30
CA LYS A 263 22.99 -11.65 -0.71
C LYS A 263 23.49 -12.65 0.36
N ASN A 264 24.36 -12.23 1.26
CA ASN A 264 24.91 -13.09 2.33
C ASN A 264 23.97 -13.20 3.55
N ASN A 265 22.82 -12.53 3.52
CA ASN A 265 21.86 -12.46 4.61
C ASN A 265 20.53 -13.04 4.14
N LYS A 266 20.47 -14.37 4.11
CA LYS A 266 19.31 -15.10 3.59
C LYS A 266 18.03 -14.76 4.37
N ASP A 267 18.12 -14.30 5.62
CA ASP A 267 16.96 -13.97 6.47
C ASP A 267 16.41 -12.54 6.30
N PHE A 268 16.93 -11.72 5.37
CA PHE A 268 16.42 -10.37 5.15
C PHE A 268 15.65 -10.26 3.83
N LEU A 269 14.36 -9.95 3.91
CA LEU A 269 13.46 -9.91 2.77
C LEU A 269 13.62 -8.60 1.99
N LEU A 270 13.66 -8.71 0.66
CA LEU A 270 13.46 -7.58 -0.25
C LEU A 270 12.13 -7.74 -0.96
N THR A 271 11.28 -6.72 -0.90
CA THR A 271 9.92 -6.75 -1.45
C THR A 271 9.55 -5.40 -2.07
N SER A 272 8.38 -5.33 -2.69
CA SER A 272 7.77 -4.06 -3.11
C SER A 272 6.26 -4.05 -2.90
N ARG A 273 5.74 -2.90 -2.48
CA ARG A 273 4.34 -2.54 -2.69
C ARG A 273 4.21 -1.87 -4.05
N ILE A 274 3.52 -2.53 -4.97
CA ILE A 274 3.44 -2.14 -6.39
C ILE A 274 2.01 -1.70 -6.77
N GLY A 275 1.91 -0.56 -7.44
CA GLY A 275 0.71 -0.10 -8.10
C GLY A 275 0.63 -0.72 -9.49
N VAL A 276 -0.35 -1.60 -9.73
CA VAL A 276 -0.48 -2.30 -11.02
C VAL A 276 -1.41 -1.60 -12.00
N TYR A 277 -2.06 -0.53 -11.56
CA TYR A 277 -3.01 0.27 -12.34
C TYR A 277 -3.23 1.58 -11.60
N ASP A 278 -3.21 2.73 -12.27
CA ASP A 278 -3.54 4.02 -11.65
C ASP A 278 -4.86 4.65 -12.15
N GLY A 279 -5.34 4.21 -13.32
CA GLY A 279 -6.53 4.73 -13.99
C GLY A 279 -6.34 6.04 -14.74
N ILE A 280 -5.12 6.59 -14.76
CA ILE A 280 -4.79 7.81 -15.50
C ILE A 280 -4.73 7.47 -17.01
N PRO A 281 -5.32 8.28 -17.89
CA PRO A 281 -5.25 8.03 -19.34
C PRO A 281 -3.82 7.95 -19.89
N TYR A 282 -3.65 7.15 -20.94
CA TYR A 282 -2.42 7.12 -21.73
C TYR A 282 -2.12 8.53 -22.31
N PRO A 283 -0.85 8.97 -22.35
CA PRO A 283 0.39 8.22 -22.06
C PRO A 283 0.82 8.21 -20.59
N ASN A 284 0.10 8.92 -19.72
CA ASN A 284 0.52 9.29 -18.36
C ASN A 284 0.17 8.25 -17.28
N GLY A 285 -0.55 7.18 -17.61
CA GLY A 285 -0.91 6.09 -16.71
C GLY A 285 -0.02 4.85 -16.81
N PHE A 286 0.03 4.08 -15.73
CA PHE A 286 0.62 2.74 -15.69
C PHE A 286 -0.46 1.67 -15.49
N GLY A 287 -0.35 0.56 -16.21
CA GLY A 287 -1.34 -0.51 -16.18
C GLY A 287 -2.63 -0.20 -16.95
N VAL A 288 -2.54 0.67 -17.96
CA VAL A 288 -3.68 1.18 -18.75
C VAL A 288 -3.50 0.85 -20.23
N LYS A 289 -4.60 0.76 -20.98
CA LYS A 289 -4.54 0.59 -22.44
C LYS A 289 -3.99 1.84 -23.12
N GLU A 290 -3.32 1.63 -24.25
CA GLU A 290 -2.82 2.68 -25.13
C GLU A 290 -3.96 3.23 -26.00
N ILE A 291 -4.87 3.98 -25.36
CA ILE A 291 -5.99 4.66 -26.02
C ILE A 291 -5.86 6.15 -25.75
N GLU A 292 -5.60 6.92 -26.80
CA GLU A 292 -5.50 8.37 -26.69
C GLU A 292 -6.83 8.99 -26.26
N LYS A 293 -6.76 9.99 -25.37
CA LYS A 293 -7.90 10.82 -24.94
C LYS A 293 -9.05 10.03 -24.30
N GLU A 294 -8.78 8.83 -23.78
CA GLU A 294 -9.76 8.09 -22.97
C GLU A 294 -10.12 8.89 -21.71
N PRO A 295 -11.39 8.95 -21.28
CA PRO A 295 -11.74 9.57 -20.02
C PRO A 295 -11.21 8.76 -18.83
N PHE A 296 -11.02 9.42 -17.71
CA PHE A 296 -10.76 8.73 -16.45
C PHE A 296 -12.04 7.98 -15.97
N PRO A 297 -11.93 6.75 -15.42
CA PRO A 297 -10.72 5.94 -15.35
C PRO A 297 -10.42 5.23 -16.67
N ALA A 298 -9.15 5.21 -17.07
CA ALA A 298 -8.70 4.55 -18.29
C ALA A 298 -8.91 3.03 -18.23
N SER A 299 -9.09 2.40 -19.39
CA SER A 299 -9.21 0.96 -19.53
C SER A 299 -7.99 0.23 -18.98
N ILE A 300 -8.22 -0.83 -18.20
CA ILE A 300 -7.16 -1.60 -17.56
C ILE A 300 -6.41 -2.45 -18.59
N ASP A 301 -5.07 -2.40 -18.53
CA ASP A 301 -4.16 -3.35 -19.17
C ASP A 301 -3.01 -3.71 -18.22
N LEU A 302 -2.99 -4.95 -17.74
CA LEU A 302 -1.97 -5.39 -16.78
C LEU A 302 -0.71 -5.96 -17.44
N SER A 303 -0.57 -5.89 -18.77
CA SER A 303 0.55 -6.51 -19.49
C SER A 303 1.91 -6.01 -18.99
N GLU A 304 2.14 -4.69 -18.97
CA GLU A 304 3.38 -4.10 -18.42
C GLU A 304 3.57 -4.38 -16.91
N PRO A 305 2.55 -4.19 -16.03
CA PRO A 305 2.68 -4.59 -14.62
C PRO A 305 3.09 -6.05 -14.42
N ILE A 306 2.55 -6.98 -15.20
CA ILE A 306 2.85 -8.41 -15.07
C ILE A 306 4.27 -8.70 -15.56
N GLU A 307 4.70 -8.11 -16.66
CA GLU A 307 6.08 -8.21 -17.15
C GLU A 307 7.07 -7.71 -16.10
N LEU A 308 6.82 -6.53 -15.53
CA LEU A 308 7.64 -5.98 -14.47
C LEU A 308 7.69 -6.91 -13.25
N ILE A 309 6.56 -7.47 -12.82
CA ILE A 309 6.52 -8.40 -11.68
C ILE A 309 7.29 -9.70 -11.96
N LYS A 310 7.30 -10.20 -13.20
CA LYS A 310 8.14 -11.34 -13.58
C LYS A 310 9.62 -10.99 -13.46
N GLU A 311 10.02 -9.78 -13.86
CA GLU A 311 11.39 -9.30 -13.63
C GLU A 311 11.74 -9.18 -12.14
N LEU A 312 10.80 -8.73 -11.30
CA LEU A 312 10.97 -8.75 -9.84
C LEU A 312 11.23 -10.17 -9.31
N TYR A 313 10.46 -11.14 -9.80
CA TYR A 313 10.66 -12.54 -9.45
C TYR A 313 12.05 -13.05 -9.88
N ASN A 314 12.49 -12.72 -11.09
CA ASN A 314 13.80 -13.10 -11.62
C ASN A 314 14.96 -12.52 -10.80
N ILE A 315 14.79 -11.32 -10.22
CA ILE A 315 15.76 -10.71 -9.29
C ILE A 315 15.85 -11.46 -7.95
N GLY A 316 14.81 -12.23 -7.60
CA GLY A 316 14.73 -12.99 -6.35
C GLY A 316 13.65 -12.49 -5.39
N ILE A 317 12.76 -11.59 -5.80
CA ILE A 317 11.65 -11.14 -4.94
C ILE A 317 10.60 -12.25 -4.86
N ARG A 318 10.19 -12.62 -3.64
CA ARG A 318 9.19 -13.67 -3.39
C ARG A 318 7.96 -13.19 -2.63
N LEU A 319 7.88 -11.91 -2.28
CA LEU A 319 6.72 -11.26 -1.70
C LEU A 319 6.45 -9.96 -2.44
N ILE A 320 5.21 -9.70 -2.83
CA ILE A 320 4.77 -8.37 -3.27
C ILE A 320 3.39 -8.03 -2.70
N ASN A 321 3.14 -6.74 -2.57
CA ASN A 321 1.89 -6.21 -2.06
C ASN A 321 1.20 -5.39 -3.14
N ILE A 322 0.06 -5.89 -3.63
CA ILE A 322 -0.64 -5.30 -4.76
C ILE A 322 -1.47 -4.11 -4.31
N SER A 323 -1.34 -3.03 -5.06
CA SER A 323 -2.18 -1.84 -4.93
C SER A 323 -2.56 -1.30 -6.31
N ALA A 324 -3.44 -0.30 -6.30
CA ALA A 324 -3.88 0.40 -7.50
C ALA A 324 -4.39 1.80 -7.15
N GLY A 325 -4.61 2.60 -8.18
CA GLY A 325 -5.04 3.97 -8.10
C GLY A 325 -4.00 4.91 -7.49
N ASN A 326 -4.37 6.18 -7.46
CA ASN A 326 -3.67 7.22 -6.75
C ASN A 326 -4.59 7.84 -5.67
N PRO A 327 -4.27 7.65 -4.37
CA PRO A 327 -5.10 8.15 -3.27
C PRO A 327 -5.11 9.68 -3.14
N HIS A 328 -4.18 10.37 -3.80
CA HIS A 328 -4.14 11.84 -3.86
C HIS A 328 -4.94 12.41 -5.03
N PHE A 329 -5.32 11.58 -6.00
CA PHE A 329 -6.14 11.97 -7.15
C PHE A 329 -7.58 11.46 -7.01
N LYS A 330 -7.87 10.25 -7.48
CA LYS A 330 -9.19 9.63 -7.37
C LYS A 330 -9.15 8.48 -6.37
N ALA A 331 -9.32 8.82 -5.11
CA ALA A 331 -9.06 7.91 -3.99
C ALA A 331 -9.90 6.61 -4.00
N HIS A 332 -11.07 6.58 -4.65
CA HIS A 332 -11.90 5.38 -4.72
C HIS A 332 -11.19 4.23 -5.45
N MET A 333 -10.34 4.54 -6.45
CA MET A 333 -9.53 3.56 -7.17
C MET A 333 -8.57 2.77 -6.27
N THR A 334 -8.09 3.39 -5.19
CA THR A 334 -7.21 2.75 -4.20
C THR A 334 -7.99 2.23 -2.99
N ARG A 335 -9.05 2.96 -2.60
CA ARG A 335 -9.77 2.77 -1.35
C ARG A 335 -11.24 3.22 -1.47
N PRO A 336 -12.19 2.32 -1.80
CA PRO A 336 -13.61 2.66 -1.79
C PRO A 336 -14.08 3.25 -0.46
N TYR A 337 -15.05 4.17 -0.48
CA TYR A 337 -15.46 4.94 0.70
C TYR A 337 -16.97 5.24 0.68
N ASP A 338 -17.52 5.46 1.87
CA ASP A 338 -18.89 5.95 2.08
C ASP A 338 -18.97 7.47 1.97
N THR A 339 -17.91 8.18 2.38
CA THR A 339 -17.87 9.64 2.38
C THR A 339 -16.60 10.12 1.72
N PRO A 340 -16.69 10.93 0.64
CA PRO A 340 -15.53 11.56 0.05
C PRO A 340 -14.95 12.62 1.01
N LEU A 341 -13.77 13.13 0.69
CA LEU A 341 -13.26 14.33 1.36
C LEU A 341 -14.15 15.53 0.99
N LYS A 342 -14.19 16.56 1.84
CA LYS A 342 -14.92 17.79 1.54
C LYS A 342 -14.44 18.36 0.19
N GLY A 343 -15.37 18.59 -0.74
CA GLY A 343 -15.08 19.03 -2.11
C GLY A 343 -14.58 17.92 -3.05
N GLY A 344 -14.51 16.67 -2.60
CA GLY A 344 -14.14 15.53 -3.44
C GLY A 344 -15.33 15.04 -4.27
N ALA A 345 -15.06 14.61 -5.50
CA ALA A 345 -16.07 14.06 -6.39
C ALA A 345 -16.63 12.72 -5.88
N ILE A 346 -17.94 12.54 -6.03
CA ILE A 346 -18.59 11.24 -5.87
C ILE A 346 -18.29 10.41 -7.13
N PRO A 347 -17.78 9.18 -7.00
CA PRO A 347 -17.53 8.31 -8.16
C PRO A 347 -18.83 7.98 -8.89
N ASN A 348 -18.79 7.90 -10.21
CA ASN A 348 -19.88 7.34 -11.01
C ASN A 348 -19.79 5.81 -11.05
N GLU A 349 -19.68 5.18 -9.88
CA GLU A 349 -19.70 3.73 -9.72
C GLU A 349 -20.10 3.35 -8.29
N HIS A 350 -20.74 2.19 -8.15
CA HIS A 350 -20.97 1.59 -6.84
C HIS A 350 -19.63 1.17 -6.19
N PRO A 351 -19.36 1.46 -4.90
CA PRO A 351 -18.07 1.14 -4.27
C PRO A 351 -17.68 -0.35 -4.29
N LEU A 352 -18.64 -1.27 -4.42
CA LEU A 352 -18.35 -2.70 -4.61
C LEU A 352 -17.67 -3.00 -5.96
N TYR A 353 -17.86 -2.20 -7.02
CA TYR A 353 -17.05 -2.31 -8.25
C TYR A 353 -15.58 -1.99 -7.97
N SER A 354 -15.30 -0.94 -7.18
CA SER A 354 -13.95 -0.63 -6.70
C SER A 354 -13.34 -1.79 -5.91
N VAL A 355 -14.10 -2.41 -5.00
CA VAL A 355 -13.63 -3.58 -4.24
C VAL A 355 -13.32 -4.75 -5.16
N GLU A 356 -14.25 -5.10 -6.06
CA GLU A 356 -14.07 -6.23 -6.98
C GLU A 356 -12.89 -6.00 -7.92
N ARG A 357 -12.72 -4.79 -8.45
CA ARG A 357 -11.57 -4.39 -9.28
C ARG A 357 -10.25 -4.66 -8.56
N LEU A 358 -10.10 -4.23 -7.31
CA LEU A 358 -8.89 -4.46 -6.51
C LEU A 358 -8.61 -5.96 -6.30
N ILE A 359 -9.65 -6.75 -5.99
CA ILE A 359 -9.52 -8.20 -5.82
C ILE A 359 -9.14 -8.88 -7.15
N LYS A 360 -9.79 -8.48 -8.25
CA LYS A 360 -9.53 -9.00 -9.60
C LYS A 360 -8.09 -8.73 -10.03
N MET A 361 -7.57 -7.52 -9.83
CA MET A 361 -6.19 -7.20 -10.19
C MET A 361 -5.18 -8.05 -9.41
N ALA A 362 -5.35 -8.21 -8.10
CA ALA A 362 -4.50 -9.11 -7.31
C ALA A 362 -4.57 -10.57 -7.80
N SER A 363 -5.78 -11.05 -8.10
CA SER A 363 -5.99 -12.40 -8.63
C SER A 363 -5.37 -12.60 -10.02
N LEU A 364 -5.48 -11.61 -10.91
CA LEU A 364 -4.94 -11.68 -12.27
C LEU A 364 -3.42 -11.70 -12.26
N VAL A 365 -2.79 -10.91 -11.39
CA VAL A 365 -1.34 -10.98 -11.16
C VAL A 365 -0.97 -12.36 -10.65
N LYS A 366 -1.61 -12.83 -9.56
CA LYS A 366 -1.30 -14.12 -8.93
C LYS A 366 -1.38 -15.31 -9.91
N ASN A 367 -2.33 -15.28 -10.84
CA ASN A 367 -2.52 -16.34 -11.83
C ASN A 367 -1.49 -16.33 -12.97
N GLN A 368 -0.71 -15.25 -13.13
CA GLN A 368 0.22 -15.06 -14.24
C GLN A 368 1.70 -15.03 -13.81
N ILE A 369 1.95 -15.28 -12.52
CA ILE A 369 3.29 -15.31 -11.93
C ILE A 369 3.58 -16.69 -11.32
N PRO A 370 4.85 -17.01 -11.02
CA PRO A 370 5.22 -18.25 -10.35
C PRO A 370 4.49 -18.44 -9.01
N LYS A 371 4.07 -19.70 -8.74
CA LYS A 371 3.21 -20.04 -7.60
C LYS A 371 3.86 -19.85 -6.23
N ASP A 372 5.19 -19.84 -6.18
CA ASP A 372 5.99 -19.63 -4.97
C ASP A 372 6.18 -18.14 -4.61
N MET A 373 5.69 -17.22 -5.45
CA MET A 373 5.65 -15.80 -5.14
C MET A 373 4.36 -15.45 -4.38
N ILE A 374 4.53 -14.94 -3.16
CA ILE A 374 3.45 -14.57 -2.25
C ILE A 374 2.86 -13.22 -2.63
N ILE A 375 1.53 -13.18 -2.78
CA ILE A 375 0.75 -11.98 -3.11
C ILE A 375 -0.06 -11.51 -1.92
N ILE A 376 0.15 -10.26 -1.50
CA ILE A 376 -0.75 -9.56 -0.57
C ILE A 376 -1.83 -8.82 -1.37
N GLY A 377 -3.10 -9.15 -1.09
CA GLY A 377 -4.27 -8.43 -1.59
C GLY A 377 -4.67 -7.23 -0.71
N SER A 378 -5.40 -6.28 -1.29
CA SER A 378 -5.82 -5.03 -0.65
C SER A 378 -7.30 -4.72 -0.88
N GLY A 379 -7.81 -3.64 -0.28
CA GLY A 379 -9.13 -3.07 -0.62
C GLY A 379 -10.31 -3.47 0.28
N LEU A 380 -10.06 -4.26 1.33
CA LEU A 380 -11.13 -4.93 2.08
C LEU A 380 -11.84 -4.07 3.14
N SER A 381 -11.29 -2.92 3.52
CA SER A 381 -11.85 -2.14 4.65
C SER A 381 -13.26 -1.58 4.40
N TYR A 382 -13.70 -1.46 3.15
CA TYR A 382 -15.08 -1.06 2.83
C TYR A 382 -16.12 -2.11 3.27
N LEU A 383 -15.72 -3.38 3.32
CA LEU A 383 -16.61 -4.50 3.64
C LEU A 383 -16.88 -4.67 5.15
N ARG A 384 -16.34 -3.75 5.97
CA ARG A 384 -16.59 -3.64 7.41
C ARG A 384 -16.48 -4.99 8.14
N GLN A 385 -17.57 -5.44 8.79
CA GLN A 385 -17.60 -6.64 9.61
C GLN A 385 -17.43 -7.93 8.80
N PHE A 386 -17.79 -7.88 7.51
CA PHE A 386 -17.73 -9.03 6.60
C PHE A 386 -16.36 -9.19 5.95
N ALA A 387 -15.45 -8.22 6.13
CA ALA A 387 -14.15 -8.22 5.47
C ALA A 387 -13.31 -9.49 5.77
N GLY A 388 -13.52 -10.14 6.93
CA GLY A 388 -12.93 -11.44 7.25
C GLY A 388 -13.41 -12.56 6.33
N TYR A 389 -14.70 -12.61 6.01
CA TYR A 389 -15.27 -13.61 5.09
C TYR A 389 -14.78 -13.43 3.66
N ILE A 390 -14.61 -12.18 3.23
CA ILE A 390 -14.05 -11.91 1.90
C ILE A 390 -12.56 -12.26 1.86
N ALA A 391 -11.80 -11.94 2.91
CA ALA A 391 -10.41 -12.36 3.01
C ALA A 391 -10.29 -13.89 2.94
N ALA A 392 -11.10 -14.64 3.68
CA ALA A 392 -11.13 -16.11 3.63
C ALA A 392 -11.47 -16.62 2.23
N GLY A 393 -12.50 -16.04 1.58
CA GLY A 393 -12.86 -16.35 0.21
C GLY A 393 -11.72 -16.11 -0.79
N MET A 394 -10.96 -15.02 -0.62
CA MET A 394 -9.78 -14.74 -1.45
C MET A 394 -8.69 -15.81 -1.29
N ILE A 395 -8.43 -16.29 -0.07
CA ILE A 395 -7.42 -17.33 0.16
C ILE A 395 -7.88 -18.68 -0.40
N HIS A 396 -9.12 -19.10 -0.11
CA HIS A 396 -9.67 -20.37 -0.62
C HIS A 396 -9.66 -20.43 -2.15
N GLN A 397 -10.04 -19.33 -2.81
CA GLN A 397 -10.06 -19.23 -4.27
C GLN A 397 -8.70 -18.86 -4.87
N LYS A 398 -7.63 -18.85 -4.06
CA LYS A 398 -6.24 -18.53 -4.47
C LYS A 398 -6.13 -17.19 -5.21
N LYS A 399 -6.95 -16.19 -4.84
CA LYS A 399 -6.89 -14.82 -5.37
C LYS A 399 -5.80 -13.97 -4.71
N ALA A 400 -5.37 -14.35 -3.50
CA ALA A 400 -4.20 -13.82 -2.80
C ALA A 400 -3.68 -14.89 -1.82
N ASP A 401 -2.47 -14.69 -1.29
CA ASP A 401 -1.91 -15.56 -0.23
C ASP A 401 -2.07 -14.94 1.15
N ILE A 402 -2.16 -13.61 1.22
CA ILE A 402 -2.34 -12.81 2.43
C ILE A 402 -3.29 -11.66 2.10
N CYS A 403 -4.16 -11.28 3.03
CA CYS A 403 -5.05 -10.14 2.89
C CYS A 403 -4.63 -9.00 3.82
N GLY A 404 -4.32 -7.84 3.23
CA GLY A 404 -3.84 -6.67 3.95
C GLY A 404 -4.92 -5.63 4.25
N PHE A 405 -4.88 -5.10 5.47
CA PHE A 405 -5.85 -4.14 6.00
C PHE A 405 -5.20 -2.79 6.31
N GLY A 406 -5.71 -1.72 5.69
CA GLY A 406 -5.26 -0.34 5.91
C GLY A 406 -6.12 0.40 6.92
N ARG A 407 -7.16 1.12 6.47
CA ARG A 407 -8.03 1.93 7.35
C ARG A 407 -8.69 1.14 8.47
N MET A 408 -8.96 -0.15 8.27
CA MET A 408 -9.43 -1.04 9.34
C MET A 408 -8.44 -1.10 10.51
N ALA A 409 -7.13 -1.14 10.25
CA ALA A 409 -6.11 -1.15 11.29
C ALA A 409 -6.13 0.13 12.15
N PHE A 410 -6.39 1.29 11.55
CA PHE A 410 -6.57 2.53 12.32
C PHE A 410 -7.81 2.47 13.22
N ALA A 411 -8.91 1.93 12.73
CA ALA A 411 -10.18 1.87 13.45
C ALA A 411 -10.16 0.81 14.56
N ASN A 412 -9.84 -0.43 14.18
CA ASN A 412 -9.84 -1.60 15.03
C ASN A 412 -8.57 -2.42 14.76
N PRO A 413 -7.46 -2.17 15.47
CA PRO A 413 -6.25 -2.99 15.34
C PRO A 413 -6.41 -4.40 15.91
N ASN A 414 -7.48 -4.68 16.66
CA ASN A 414 -7.79 -6.00 17.23
C ASN A 414 -8.60 -6.90 16.27
N PHE A 415 -8.89 -6.45 15.04
CA PHE A 415 -9.65 -7.23 14.08
C PHE A 415 -9.12 -8.67 13.84
N PRO A 416 -7.78 -8.96 13.84
CA PRO A 416 -7.31 -10.32 13.62
C PRO A 416 -7.74 -11.25 14.77
N LYS A 417 -7.56 -10.84 16.04
CA LYS A 417 -8.06 -11.56 17.21
C LYS A 417 -9.56 -11.85 17.12
N GLN A 418 -10.35 -10.87 16.71
CA GLN A 418 -11.80 -11.04 16.58
C GLN A 418 -12.15 -12.09 15.53
N ILE A 419 -11.49 -12.06 14.35
CA ILE A 419 -11.64 -13.11 13.33
C ILE A 419 -11.27 -14.48 13.91
N PHE A 420 -10.13 -14.59 14.60
CA PHE A 420 -9.62 -15.87 15.08
C PHE A 420 -10.46 -16.49 16.19
N GLN A 421 -10.99 -15.66 17.10
CA GLN A 421 -11.70 -16.13 18.29
C GLN A 421 -13.22 -16.17 18.09
N LYS A 422 -13.78 -15.28 17.28
CA LYS A 422 -15.23 -15.08 17.12
C LYS A 422 -15.73 -15.32 15.70
N GLY A 423 -14.84 -15.55 14.74
CA GLY A 423 -15.20 -15.75 13.34
C GLY A 423 -15.60 -14.49 12.57
N ILE A 424 -15.71 -13.33 13.25
CA ILE A 424 -16.23 -12.09 12.68
C ILE A 424 -15.63 -10.86 13.40
N ILE A 425 -15.56 -9.73 12.70
CA ILE A 425 -15.13 -8.45 13.28
C ILE A 425 -16.34 -7.76 13.94
N ASP A 426 -16.16 -7.14 15.12
CA ASP A 426 -17.24 -6.40 15.78
C ASP A 426 -17.64 -5.17 14.94
N LYS A 427 -18.89 -5.17 14.46
CA LYS A 427 -19.47 -4.09 13.64
C LYS A 427 -19.39 -2.69 14.27
N ARG A 428 -19.25 -2.59 15.59
CA ARG A 428 -19.13 -1.31 16.31
C ARG A 428 -17.72 -0.73 16.25
N GLU A 429 -16.72 -1.55 15.95
CA GLU A 429 -15.31 -1.16 15.94
C GLU A 429 -14.75 -0.95 14.52
N VAL A 430 -15.48 -1.40 13.49
CA VAL A 430 -15.04 -1.32 12.09
C VAL A 430 -14.77 0.12 11.61
N CYS A 431 -13.92 0.22 10.59
CA CYS A 431 -13.80 1.43 9.79
C CYS A 431 -15.09 1.65 9.00
N ILE A 432 -15.72 2.80 9.18
CA ILE A 432 -16.91 3.22 8.40
C ILE A 432 -16.55 3.98 7.11
N THR A 433 -15.29 3.87 6.68
CA THR A 433 -14.76 4.48 5.46
C THR A 433 -15.05 5.98 5.21
N CYS A 434 -15.29 6.77 6.26
CA CYS A 434 -15.66 8.19 6.21
C CYS A 434 -14.59 9.15 5.67
N SER A 435 -13.46 8.64 5.16
CA SER A 435 -12.30 9.42 4.72
C SER A 435 -11.68 10.38 5.77
N GLY A 436 -12.08 10.32 7.04
CA GLY A 436 -11.56 11.20 8.10
C GLY A 436 -10.06 11.10 8.33
N CYS A 437 -9.46 9.91 8.17
CA CYS A 437 -8.01 9.74 8.21
C CYS A 437 -7.32 10.53 7.08
N SER A 438 -7.89 10.52 5.88
CA SER A 438 -7.35 11.28 4.74
C SER A 438 -7.60 12.78 4.87
N ARG A 439 -8.66 13.19 5.58
CA ARG A 439 -8.88 14.59 5.91
C ARG A 439 -7.78 15.12 6.83
N LEU A 440 -7.43 14.37 7.89
CA LEU A 440 -6.31 14.72 8.77
C LEU A 440 -5.00 14.88 7.98
N MET A 441 -4.71 13.95 7.07
CA MET A 441 -3.53 14.05 6.18
C MET A 441 -3.53 15.34 5.34
N ARG A 442 -4.66 15.70 4.71
CA ARG A 442 -4.76 16.95 3.91
C ARG A 442 -4.63 18.20 4.79
N GLU A 443 -5.14 18.15 6.00
CA GLU A 443 -5.01 19.22 7.02
C GLU A 443 -3.61 19.24 7.69
N ARG A 444 -2.67 18.36 7.29
CA ARG A 444 -1.34 18.21 7.89
C ARG A 444 -1.38 17.94 9.40
N LYS A 445 -2.40 17.21 9.85
CA LYS A 445 -2.54 16.72 11.23
C LYS A 445 -2.08 15.27 11.32
N ASN A 446 -1.76 14.83 12.55
CA ASN A 446 -1.50 13.44 12.85
C ASN A 446 -2.69 12.57 12.41
N THR A 447 -2.40 11.49 11.73
CA THR A 447 -3.37 10.66 11.01
C THR A 447 -3.75 9.42 11.82
N GLY A 448 -5.05 9.16 11.89
CA GLY A 448 -5.63 8.00 12.57
C GLY A 448 -7.14 7.91 12.33
N CYS A 449 -7.83 7.12 13.14
CA CYS A 449 -9.29 6.96 13.02
C CYS A 449 -10.02 8.01 13.86
N VAL A 450 -10.62 9.00 13.20
CA VAL A 450 -11.43 10.06 13.85
C VAL A 450 -12.73 9.55 14.48
N ILE A 451 -13.11 8.29 14.26
CA ILE A 451 -14.37 7.73 14.76
C ILE A 451 -14.13 6.80 15.95
N ARG A 452 -13.10 5.96 15.88
CA ARG A 452 -12.86 4.87 16.84
C ARG A 452 -11.67 5.10 17.76
N ASN A 453 -10.94 6.20 17.58
CA ASN A 453 -9.76 6.50 18.36
C ASN A 453 -9.83 7.93 18.91
N PRO A 454 -10.15 8.11 20.21
CA PRO A 454 -10.29 9.42 20.84
C PRO A 454 -9.08 10.35 20.68
N GLU A 455 -7.89 9.79 20.50
CA GLU A 455 -6.66 10.55 20.22
C GLU A 455 -6.79 11.47 18.99
N TYR A 456 -7.63 11.09 18.02
CA TYR A 456 -7.82 11.78 16.75
C TYR A 456 -9.21 12.43 16.61
N GLN A 457 -10.01 12.44 17.68
CA GLN A 457 -11.35 13.06 17.70
C GLN A 457 -11.31 14.56 18.01
N LYS A 458 -10.17 15.09 18.46
CA LYS A 458 -10.02 16.50 18.83
C LYS A 458 -10.05 17.37 17.56
N LYS A 459 -10.94 18.38 17.57
CA LYS A 459 -11.25 19.30 16.46
C LYS A 459 -10.04 20.15 16.09
#